data_AF-A0A947YTM6-F1
#
_entry.id   AF-A0A947YTM6-F1
#
_cell.length_a   1.000
_cell.length_b   1.000
_cell.length_c   1.000
_cell.angle_alpha   90.00
_cell.angle_beta   90.00
_cell.angle_gamma   90.00
#
_symmetry.space_group_name_H-M   'P 1'
#
loop_
_entity.id
_entity.type
_entity.pdbx_description
1 polymer ?
#
loop_
_entity_poly.entity_id
_entity_poly.type
_entity_poly.pdbx_seq_one_letter_code
_entity_poly.pdbx_strand_id
1 'polypeptide(L)' 'MPTVKNIPGPYRAFFYAGDRDEPQHVHVERDDKVAKFWLDPIRLQSSGGFSRLEISRIQKIIEKYQMQLEEAWNDYFGS' A
#
# COMPACT_ATOMS: atom_id res chain seq x y z
N MET A 1 -2.67 -10.66 -8.45
CA MET A 1 -2.83 -9.55 -7.48
C MET A 1 -2.93 -10.13 -6.08
N PRO A 2 -1.81 -10.31 -5.37
CA PRO A 2 -1.85 -10.56 -3.94
C PRO A 2 -2.48 -9.35 -3.24
N THR A 3 -3.52 -9.58 -2.44
CA THR A 3 -4.16 -8.55 -1.62
C THR A 3 -3.74 -8.79 -0.19
N VAL A 4 -3.24 -7.76 0.49
CA VAL A 4 -2.88 -7.86 1.91
C VAL A 4 -4.17 -7.88 2.73
N LYS A 5 -4.40 -8.99 3.42
CA LYS A 5 -5.56 -9.18 4.29
C LYS A 5 -5.35 -8.41 5.61
N ASN A 6 -6.44 -8.08 6.30
CA ASN A 6 -6.45 -7.38 7.60
C ASN A 6 -6.19 -5.87 7.60
N ILE A 7 -6.27 -5.21 6.43
CA ILE A 7 -6.38 -3.74 6.41
C ILE A 7 -7.78 -3.34 6.88
N PRO A 8 -7.90 -2.52 7.94
CA PRO A 8 -9.21 -2.12 8.46
C PRO A 8 -9.88 -1.05 7.60
N GLY A 9 -11.20 -1.16 7.47
CA GLY A 9 -12.04 -0.15 6.81
C GLY A 9 -12.29 -0.44 5.31
N PRO A 10 -12.67 0.58 4.53
CA PRO A 10 -13.01 0.42 3.11
C PRO A 10 -11.78 0.40 2.18
N TYR A 11 -10.58 0.25 2.76
CA TYR A 11 -9.32 0.33 2.01
C TYR A 11 -8.82 -1.06 1.67
N ARG A 12 -8.43 -1.25 0.41
CA ARG A 12 -7.87 -2.49 -0.08
C ARG A 12 -6.40 -2.29 -0.44
N ALA A 13 -5.50 -2.97 0.27
CA ALA A 13 -4.07 -2.95 -0.03
C ALA A 13 -3.66 -4.12 -0.93
N PHE A 14 -2.88 -3.85 -1.98
CA PHE A 14 -2.42 -4.87 -2.93
C PHE A 14 -1.12 -4.46 -3.62
N PHE A 15 -0.51 -5.43 -4.31
CA PHE A 15 0.71 -5.25 -5.10
C PHE A 15 0.47 -5.69 -6.55
N TYR A 16 1.12 -5.06 -7.54
CA TYR A 16 1.14 -5.59 -8.90
C TYR A 16 2.33 -6.50 -9.13
N ALA A 17 2.12 -7.59 -9.86
CA ALA A 17 3.18 -8.55 -10.19
C ALA A 17 4.35 -7.94 -10.98
N GLY A 18 4.12 -6.84 -11.69
CA GLY A 18 5.12 -6.16 -12.51
C GLY A 18 6.06 -5.24 -11.73
N ASP A 19 5.75 -4.93 -10.47
CA ASP A 19 6.46 -3.94 -9.66
C ASP A 19 7.78 -4.45 -9.03
N ARG A 20 8.31 -5.59 -9.50
CA ARG A 20 9.50 -6.25 -8.91
C ARG A 20 10.76 -5.38 -8.93
N ASP A 21 10.87 -4.49 -9.91
CA ASP A 21 12.05 -3.62 -10.11
C ASP A 21 11.97 -2.32 -9.28
N GLU A 22 10.81 -2.03 -8.69
CA GLU A 22 10.62 -0.85 -7.83
C GLU A 22 10.90 -1.18 -6.35
N PRO A 23 11.27 -0.18 -5.53
CA PRO A 23 11.35 -0.32 -4.08
C PRO A 23 10.04 -0.82 -3.47
N GLN A 24 10.11 -1.32 -2.23
CA GLN A 24 8.94 -1.82 -1.50
C GLN A 24 7.83 -0.75 -1.43
N HIS A 25 6.67 -1.07 -1.98
CA HIS A 25 5.52 -0.16 -2.00
C HIS A 25 4.20 -0.90 -1.97
N VAL A 26 3.12 -0.18 -1.70
CA VAL A 26 1.77 -0.72 -1.63
C VAL A 26 0.80 0.18 -2.38
N HIS A 27 -0.13 -0.44 -3.10
CA HIS A 27 -1.28 0.24 -3.67
C HIS A 27 -2.47 0.13 -2.72
N VAL A 28 -3.14 1.26 -2.47
CA VAL A 28 -4.35 1.31 -1.67
C VAL A 28 -5.51 1.79 -2.53
N GLU A 29 -6.45 0.89 -2.79
CA GLU A 29 -7.68 1.16 -3.52
C GLU A 29 -8.84 1.44 -2.55
N ARG A 30 -9.69 2.39 -2.93
CA ARG A 30 -11.01 2.59 -2.33
C ARG A 30 -11.93 3.21 -3.38
N ASP A 31 -13.09 2.60 -3.58
CA ASP A 31 -14.05 3.00 -4.61
C ASP A 31 -13.31 3.09 -5.99
N ASP A 32 -13.40 4.20 -6.71
CA ASP A 32 -12.69 4.43 -7.97
C ASP A 32 -11.30 5.10 -7.81
N LYS A 33 -10.73 5.09 -6.59
CA LYS A 33 -9.49 5.80 -6.26
C LYS A 33 -8.39 4.83 -5.88
N VAL A 34 -7.17 5.08 -6.37
CA VAL A 34 -6.00 4.23 -6.08
C VAL A 34 -4.81 5.10 -5.69
N ALA A 35 -4.37 5.00 -4.45
CA ALA A 35 -3.14 5.61 -3.97
C ALA A 35 -1.96 4.63 -4.06
N LYS A 36 -0.76 5.18 -4.20
CA LYS A 36 0.51 4.45 -4.15
C LYS A 36 1.39 5.04 -3.04
N PHE A 37 1.91 4.17 -2.19
CA PHE A 37 2.75 4.51 -1.05
C PHE A 37 4.00 3.64 -1.01
N TRP A 38 5.16 4.27 -0.80
CA TRP A 38 6.40 3.58 -0.46
C TRP A 38 6.34 3.05 0.96
N LEU A 39 7.04 1.94 1.23
CA LEU A 39 7.20 1.37 2.57
C LEU A 39 8.55 1.73 3.20
N ASP A 40 9.60 1.95 2.38
CA ASP A 40 10.92 2.37 2.86
C ASP A 40 11.47 3.59 2.09
N PRO A 41 11.46 4.80 2.71
CA PRO A 41 10.68 5.20 3.88
C PRO A 41 9.19 5.36 3.53
N ILE A 42 8.30 5.23 4.52
CA ILE A 42 6.84 5.40 4.29
C ILE A 42 6.54 6.79 3.75
N ARG A 43 6.15 6.86 2.47
CA ARG A 43 5.85 8.11 1.77
C ARG A 43 4.77 7.91 0.72
N LEU A 44 3.89 8.89 0.63
CA LEU A 44 2.94 8.97 -0.49
C LEU A 44 3.71 9.25 -1.79
N GLN A 45 3.53 8.39 -2.78
CA GLN A 45 3.99 8.65 -4.15
C GLN A 45 2.87 9.25 -5.00
N SER A 46 1.67 8.68 -4.94
CA SER A 46 0.51 9.13 -5.71
C SER A 46 -0.75 9.02 -4.89
N SER A 47 -1.56 10.08 -4.88
CA SER A 47 -2.83 10.11 -4.15
C SER A 47 -4.00 9.58 -4.95
N GLY A 48 -3.91 9.42 -6.28
CA GLY A 48 -4.99 8.92 -7.15
C GLY A 48 -6.43 9.36 -6.82
N GLY A 49 -6.61 10.64 -6.45
CA GLY A 49 -7.93 11.22 -6.15
C GLY A 49 -8.36 11.21 -4.68
N PHE A 50 -7.53 10.69 -3.76
CA PHE A 50 -7.75 10.80 -2.33
C PHE A 50 -7.55 12.22 -1.82
N SER A 51 -8.41 12.65 -0.88
CA SER A 51 -8.24 13.92 -0.18
C SER A 51 -7.06 13.88 0.78
N ARG A 52 -6.48 15.03 1.15
CA ARG A 52 -5.39 15.11 2.15
C ARG A 52 -5.73 14.41 3.47
N LEU A 53 -6.99 14.51 3.89
CA LEU A 53 -7.46 13.89 5.13
C LEU A 53 -7.45 12.36 5.02
N GLU A 54 -7.87 11.82 3.88
CA GLU A 54 -7.84 10.39 3.61
C GLU A 54 -6.42 9.87 3.46
N ILE A 55 -5.56 10.58 2.73
CA ILE A 55 -4.14 10.25 2.61
C ILE A 55 -3.50 10.11 3.99
N SER A 56 -3.75 11.08 4.89
CA SER A 56 -3.18 11.01 6.24
C SER A 56 -3.72 9.82 7.04
N ARG A 57 -5.00 9.44 6.85
CA ARG A 57 -5.56 8.23 7.47
C ARG A 57 -4.94 6.97 6.88
N ILE A 58 -4.82 6.88 5.57
CA ILE A 58 -4.21 5.74 4.87
C ILE A 58 -2.75 5.59 5.30
N GLN A 59 -1.99 6.68 5.37
CA GLN A 59 -0.61 6.66 5.84
C GLN A 59 -0.51 6.08 7.25
N LYS A 60 -1.36 6.51 8.20
CA LYS A 60 -1.38 5.95 9.56
C LYS A 60 -1.70 4.45 9.60
N ILE A 61 -2.57 3.99 8.69
CA ILE A 61 -2.88 2.57 8.54
C ILE A 61 -1.62 1.85 8.01
N ILE A 62 -1.00 2.35 6.94
CA ILE A 62 0.23 1.77 6.39
C ILE A 62 1.34 1.72 7.43
N GLU A 63 1.56 2.79 8.19
CA GLU A 63 2.53 2.82 9.30
C GLU A 63 2.23 1.76 10.36
N LYS A 64 0.95 1.58 10.72
CA LYS A 64 0.54 0.56 11.70
C LYS A 64 0.74 -0.87 11.19
N TYR A 65 0.58 -1.09 9.89
CA TYR A 65 0.66 -2.41 9.26
C TYR A 65 1.93 -2.58 8.42
N GLN A 66 2.93 -1.71 8.60
CA GLN A 66 4.14 -1.65 7.78
C GLN A 66 4.84 -3.01 7.72
N MET A 67 5.08 -3.60 8.89
CA MET A 67 5.73 -4.90 9.01
C MET A 67 5.01 -5.99 8.21
N GLN A 68 3.67 -6.05 8.26
CA GLN A 68 2.89 -7.02 7.50
C GLN A 68 2.93 -6.77 5.99
N LEU A 69 2.98 -5.50 5.58
CA LEU A 69 3.10 -5.11 4.17
C LEU A 69 4.49 -5.47 3.62
N GLU A 70 5.54 -5.23 4.40
CA GLU A 70 6.92 -5.61 4.08
C GLU A 70 7.09 -7.13 4.01
N GLU A 71 6.56 -7.87 5.00
CA GLU A 71 6.53 -9.34 4.97
C GLU A 71 5.80 -9.86 3.73
N ALA A 72 4.60 -9.35 3.44
CA ALA A 72 3.84 -9.76 2.27
C ALA A 72 4.55 -9.39 0.94
N TRP A 73 5.28 -8.27 0.89
CA TRP A 73 6.11 -7.92 -0.26
C TRP A 73 7.26 -8.90 -0.43
N ASN A 74 8.00 -9.20 0.65
CA ASN A 74 9.12 -10.14 0.62
C ASN A 74 8.65 -11.57 0.27
N ASP A 75 7.52 -12.01 0.80
CA ASP A 75 6.92 -13.31 0.46
C ASP A 75 6.56 -13.40 -1.03
N TYR A 76 6.17 -12.28 -1.65
CA TYR A 76 5.71 -12.26 -3.03
C TYR A 76 6.84 -12.03 -4.06
N PHE A 77 7.79 -11.13 -3.77
CA PHE A 77 8.88 -10.75 -4.69
C PHE A 77 10.26 -11.31 -4.30
N GLY A 78 10.42 -11.79 -3.07
CA GLY A 78 11.68 -12.30 -2.52
C GLY A 78 12.01 -13.75 -2.88
N SER A 79 11.29 -14.36 -3.83
CA SER A 79 11.65 -15.67 -4.44
C SER A 79 12.30 -15.55 -5.81
#